data_AF-A0A926E1U2-F1
#
_entry.id   AF-A0A926E1U2-F1
#
_cell.length_a   1.000
_cell.length_b   1.000
_cell.length_c   1.000
_cell.angle_alpha   90.00
_cell.angle_beta   90.00
_cell.angle_gamma   90.00
#
_symmetry.space_group_name_H-M   'P 1'
#
loop_
_entity.id
_entity.type
_entity.pdbx_description
1 polymer ?
#
loop_
_entity_poly.entity_id
_entity_poly.type
_entity_poly.pdbx_seq_one_letter_code
_entity_poly.pdbx_strand_id
1 'polypeptide(L)' 'MNCENLFCIYWEDGRCTLRDISLDISGSCTDCICVSLPEELLAQKRAELLARLDADLAMQEHGETGRVPPLTARP' A
#
# COMPACT_ATOMS: atom_id res chain seq x y z
N MET A 1 16.25 16.98 -12.72
CA MET A 1 15.15 16.04 -13.05
C MET A 1 13.93 16.49 -12.28
N ASN A 2 12.81 16.76 -12.96
CA ASN A 2 11.57 17.11 -12.29
C ASN A 2 11.01 15.86 -11.60
N CYS A 3 10.55 15.98 -10.36
CA CYS A 3 9.99 14.89 -9.59
C CYS A 3 8.53 15.18 -9.30
N GLU A 4 7.65 14.46 -9.99
CA GLU A 4 6.19 14.57 -9.83
C GLU A 4 5.66 13.72 -8.67
N ASN A 5 6.51 12.85 -8.10
CA ASN A 5 6.17 12.08 -6.91
C ASN A 5 6.41 12.91 -5.66
N LEU A 6 5.34 13.50 -5.12
CA LEU A 6 5.35 14.30 -3.87
C LEU A 6 5.77 13.49 -2.63
N PHE A 7 5.72 12.15 -2.69
CA PHE A 7 6.17 11.26 -1.62
C PHE A 7 7.61 10.79 -1.83
N CYS A 8 8.31 11.28 -2.86
CA CYS A 8 9.72 11.00 -3.03
C CYS A 8 10.50 11.62 -1.86
N ILE A 9 11.24 10.78 -1.12
CA ILE A 9 12.06 11.20 0.01
C ILE A 9 13.21 12.14 -0.37
N TYR A 10 13.61 12.10 -1.64
CA TYR A 10 14.63 12.97 -2.23
C TYR A 10 14.01 14.18 -2.93
N TRP A 11 12.71 14.42 -2.73
CA TRP A 11 12.03 15.55 -3.31
C TRP A 11 12.43 16.84 -2.61
N GLU A 12 12.85 17.84 -3.38
CA GLU A 12 13.09 19.21 -2.93
C GLU A 12 12.61 20.17 -4.03
N ASP A 13 11.58 20.97 -3.72
CA ASP A 13 11.05 22.02 -4.61
C ASP A 13 10.78 21.55 -6.06
N GLY A 14 10.06 20.44 -6.21
CA GLY A 14 9.68 19.88 -7.50
C GLY A 14 10.79 19.08 -8.19
N ARG A 15 11.93 18.85 -7.51
CA ARG A 15 13.10 18.17 -8.08
C ARG A 15 13.47 16.96 -7.25
N CYS A 16 13.99 15.93 -7.91
CA CYS A 16 14.64 14.81 -7.23
C CYS A 16 16.11 15.19 -6.99
N THR A 17 16.55 15.14 -5.73
CA THR A 17 17.95 15.40 -5.33
C THR A 17 18.82 14.15 -5.42
N LEU A 18 18.22 12.97 -5.61
CA LEU A 18 18.94 11.72 -5.79
C LEU A 18 19.73 11.75 -7.10
N ARG A 19 21.05 11.66 -6.99
CA ARG A 19 21.96 11.72 -8.14
C ARG A 19 22.18 10.34 -8.77
N ASP A 20 22.23 9.32 -7.92
CA ASP A 20 22.60 7.96 -8.27
C ASP A 20 21.78 6.99 -7.42
N ILE A 21 21.45 5.83 -7.99
CA ILE A 21 20.86 4.70 -7.25
C ILE A 21 21.80 3.51 -7.35
N SER A 22 22.00 2.81 -6.24
CA SER A 22 22.74 1.55 -6.25
C SER A 22 21.75 0.39 -6.43
N LEU A 23 22.04 -0.50 -7.38
CA LEU A 23 21.23 -1.68 -7.66
C LEU A 23 22.03 -2.94 -7.33
N ASP A 24 21.35 -3.99 -6.87
CA ASP A 24 21.93 -5.31 -6.70
C ASP A 24 22.00 -6.07 -8.04
N ILE A 25 22.53 -7.30 -7.99
CA ILE A 25 22.69 -8.16 -9.18
C ILE A 25 21.36 -8.57 -9.84
N SER A 26 20.24 -8.38 -9.15
CA SER A 26 18.89 -8.64 -9.67
C SER A 26 18.21 -7.38 -10.23
N GLY A 27 18.86 -6.22 -10.15
CA GLY A 27 18.30 -4.93 -10.54
C GLY A 27 17.41 -4.29 -9.46
N SER A 28 17.47 -4.79 -8.23
CA SER A 28 16.72 -4.23 -7.10
C SER A 28 17.51 -3.10 -6.44
N CYS A 29 16.85 -2.02 -6.03
CA CYS A 29 17.53 -0.90 -5.35
C CYS A 29 18.08 -1.36 -4.00
N THR A 30 19.37 -1.16 -3.77
CA THR A 30 20.02 -1.47 -2.48
C THR A 30 19.80 -0.36 -1.44
N ASP A 31 19.43 0.85 -1.89
CA ASP A 31 19.20 2.03 -1.06
C ASP A 31 17.70 2.25 -0.74
N CYS A 32 16.98 1.17 -0.41
CA CYS A 32 15.56 1.26 -0.05
C CYS A 32 15.38 1.73 1.40
N ILE A 33 14.55 2.75 1.62
CA ILE A 33 14.08 3.08 2.98
C ILE A 33 12.97 2.11 3.35
N CYS A 34 13.27 1.22 4.30
CA CYS A 34 12.27 0.41 4.97
C CYS A 34 11.54 1.28 6.00
N VAL A 35 10.32 1.73 5.66
CA VAL A 35 9.47 2.42 6.63
C VAL A 35 8.89 1.37 7.59
N SER A 36 9.41 1.32 8.82
CA SER A 36 8.85 0.50 9.89
C SER A 36 7.62 1.20 10.47
N LEU A 37 6.44 0.67 10.18
CA LEU A 37 5.18 1.11 10.79
C LEU A 37 4.92 0.29 12.06
N PRO A 38 4.53 0.90 13.19
CA PRO A 38 4.16 0.16 14.39
C PRO A 38 3.01 -0.81 14.12
N GLU A 39 3.09 -2.04 14.64
CA GLU A 39 2.05 -3.05 14.42
C GLU A 39 0.68 -2.59 14.93
N GLU A 40 0.63 -1.83 16.02
CA GLU A 40 -0.60 -1.25 16.56
C GLU A 40 -1.29 -0.32 15.54
N LEU A 41 -0.52 0.55 14.87
CA LEU A 41 -1.04 1.45 13.84
C LEU A 41 -1.55 0.65 12.63
N LEU A 42 -0.81 -0.38 12.22
CA LEU A 42 -1.20 -1.27 11.13
C LEU A 42 -2.48 -2.03 11.46
N ALA A 43 -2.59 -2.59 12.65
CA ALA A 43 -3.78 -3.31 13.13
C ALA A 43 -5.00 -2.39 13.14
N GLN A 44 -4.86 -1.17 13.65
CA GLN A 44 -5.92 -0.17 13.64
C GLN A 44 -6.39 0.14 12.21
N LYS A 45 -5.45 0.40 11.29
CA LYS A 45 -5.78 0.73 9.89
C LYS A 45 -6.42 -0.45 9.14
N ARG A 46 -5.97 -1.68 9.40
CA ARG A 46 -6.59 -2.89 8.84
C ARG A 46 -8.03 -3.04 9.30
N ALA A 47 -8.31 -2.85 10.59
CA ALA A 47 -9.67 -2.95 11.13
C ALA A 47 -10.61 -1.87 10.55
N GLU A 48 -10.13 -0.62 10.44
CA GLU A 48 -10.89 0.48 9.84
C GLU A 48 -11.26 0.20 8.37
N LEU A 49 -10.28 -0.26 7.58
CA LEU A 49 -10.50 -0.57 6.16
C LEU A 49 -11.41 -1.78 5.96
N LEU A 50 -11.27 -2.81 6.80
CA LEU A 50 -12.11 -4.00 6.74
C LEU A 50 -13.57 -3.65 7.06
N ALA A 51 -13.82 -2.88 8.13
CA ALA A 51 -15.17 -2.44 8.47
C ALA A 51 -15.82 -1.61 7.36
N ARG A 52 -15.04 -0.76 6.68
CA ARG A 52 -15.53 0.00 5.53
C ARG A 52 -15.89 -0.90 4.35
N LEU A 53 -15.02 -1.86 4.03
CA LEU A 53 -15.27 -2.82 2.95
C LEU A 53 -16.52 -3.65 3.23
N ASP A 54 -16.69 -4.15 4.46
CA ASP A 54 -17.86 -4.92 4.86
C ASP A 54 -19.15 -4.10 4.74
N ALA A 55 -19.11 -2.82 5.12
CA ALA A 55 -20.22 -1.90 4.93
C ALA A 55 -20.54 -1.69 3.44
N ASP A 56 -19.52 -1.47 2.61
CA ASP A 56 -19.69 -1.31 1.16
C ASP A 56 -20.29 -2.57 0.52
N LEU A 57 -19.86 -3.76 0.95
CA LEU A 57 -20.40 -5.04 0.48
C LEU A 57 -21.84 -5.25 0.94
N ALA A 58 -22.17 -4.95 2.20
CA ALA A 58 -23.55 -5.05 2.69
C ALA A 58 -24.51 -4.13 1.91
N MET A 59 -24.04 -2.97 1.47
CA MET A 59 -24.80 -2.05 0.61
C MET A 59 -24.95 -2.59 -0.84
N GLN A 60 -23.99 -3.38 -1.32
CA GLN A 60 -24.04 -4.03 -2.65
C GLN A 60 -24.93 -5.30 -2.65
N GLU A 61 -25.05 -6.00 -1.52
CA GLU A 61 -25.90 -7.19 -1.39
C GLU A 61 -27.41 -6.87 -1.46
N HIS A 62 -27.81 -5.61 -1.27
CA HIS A 62 -29.17 -5.15 -1.59
C HIS A 62 -29.38 -4.83 -3.08
N GLY A 63 -28.33 -4.88 -3.89
CA GLY A 63 -28.34 -4.68 -5.33
C GLY A 63 -28.35 -5.97 -6.14
N GLU A 64 -27.46 -6.93 -5.88
CA GLU A 64 -27.28 -8.11 -6.74
C GLU A 64 -26.76 -9.32 -5.95
N THR A 65 -27.42 -10.48 -6.13
CA THR A 65 -27.06 -11.77 -5.55
C THR A 65 -25.73 -12.29 -6.10
N GLY A 66 -24.64 -12.20 -5.33
CA GLY A 66 -23.32 -12.72 -5.73
C GLY A 66 -22.48 -13.16 -4.54
N ARG A 67 -22.79 -14.33 -3.96
CA ARG A 67 -22.11 -14.90 -2.77
C ARG A 67 -20.63 -15.21 -3.04
N VAL A 68 -19.70 -14.51 -2.37
CA VAL A 68 -18.27 -14.90 -2.32
C VAL A 68 -18.05 -15.82 -1.11
N PRO A 69 -17.50 -17.04 -1.27
CA PRO A 69 -17.27 -17.95 -0.15
C PRO A 69 -16.05 -17.53 0.69
N PRO A 70 -16.03 -17.89 2.01
CA PRO A 70 -14.95 -17.53 2.92
C PRO A 70 -13.61 -18.19 2.53
N LEU A 71 -12.51 -17.44 2.73
CA LEU A 71 -11.13 -17.81 2.39
C LEU A 71 -10.55 -18.97 3.22
N THR A 72 -11.33 -19.61 4.10
CA THR A 72 -10.87 -20.71 4.97
C THR A 72 -10.82 -22.08 4.28
N ALA A 73 -10.88 -22.13 2.95
CA ALA A 73 -10.79 -23.35 2.16
C ALA A 73 -9.69 -23.25 1.09
N ARG A 74 -8.42 -23.26 1.51
CA ARG A 74 -7.32 -23.71 0.65
C ARG A 74 -6.48 -24.74 1.41
N PRO A 75 -6.14 -25.87 0.78
CA PRO A 75 -5.36 -26.95 1.39
C PRO A 75 -3.91 -26.56 1.66
#